data_AF-A0A954KG11-F1
#
_entry.id   AF-A0A954KG11-F1
#
_cell.length_a   1.000
_cell.length_b   1.000
_cell.length_c   1.000
_cell.angle_alpha   90.00
_cell.angle_beta   90.00
_cell.angle_gamma   90.00
#
_symmetry.space_group_name_H-M   'P 1'
#
loop_
_entity.id
_entity.type
_entity.pdbx_description
1 polymer ?
#
loop_
_entity_poly.entity_id
_entity_poly.type
_entity_poly.pdbx_seq_one_letter_code
_entity_poly.pdbx_strand_id
1 'polypeptide(L)'
;MIMKLTSLICAAALLAGTTFTRSEETPSPAEMMPKPVAQHEWLKKFVGEWEMTTECHMEPDKPPVKGGGTETVRSLGGFWIIADGRGEMM
;
A
#
# COMPACT_ATOMS: atom_id res chain seq x y z
N MET A 1 9.34 16.59 71.81
CA MET A 1 10.26 16.54 70.65
C MET A 1 9.71 15.57 69.59
N ILE A 2 8.55 15.85 69.00
CA ILE A 2 7.95 15.07 67.89
C ILE A 2 7.36 16.00 66.80
N MET A 3 7.39 17.33 67.01
CA MET A 3 6.72 18.34 66.18
C MET A 3 7.57 18.91 65.01
N LYS A 4 8.61 18.20 64.54
CA LYS A 4 9.49 18.69 63.44
C LYS A 4 9.51 17.81 62.18
N LEU A 5 8.75 16.70 62.15
CA LEU A 5 8.82 15.74 61.04
C LEU A 5 7.74 15.94 59.97
N THR A 6 6.73 16.76 60.20
CA THR A 6 5.68 17.09 59.21
C THR A 6 6.10 18.18 58.21
N SER A 7 7.20 18.89 58.47
CA SER A 7 7.68 19.99 57.61
C SER A 7 8.45 19.53 56.36
N LEU A 8 8.78 18.23 56.22
CA LEU A 8 9.49 17.71 55.04
C LEU A 8 8.57 17.13 53.96
N ILE A 9 7.25 17.14 54.16
CA ILE A 9 6.28 16.60 53.18
C ILE A 9 5.89 17.65 52.11
N CYS A 10 6.22 18.94 52.28
CA CYS A 10 5.77 19.99 51.35
C CYS A 10 6.81 20.49 50.31
N ALA A 11 8.02 19.92 50.22
CA ALA A 11 9.04 20.38 49.27
C ALA A 11 9.32 19.44 48.08
N ALA A 12 8.65 18.28 48.00
CA ALA A 12 8.80 17.31 46.90
C ALA A 12 7.51 17.15 46.05
N ALA A 13 6.61 18.13 46.09
CA ALA A 13 5.34 18.12 45.34
C ALA A 13 5.33 19.07 44.12
N LEU A 14 6.47 19.62 43.72
CA LEU A 14 6.59 20.58 42.61
C LEU A 14 7.52 20.12 41.48
N LEU A 15 7.74 18.81 41.34
CA LEU A 15 8.31 18.19 40.13
C LEU A 15 7.46 16.99 39.67
N ALA A 16 6.15 17.04 39.91
CA ALA A 16 5.17 16.09 39.36
C ALA A 16 4.46 16.64 38.10
N GLY A 17 5.03 17.69 37.47
CA GLY A 17 4.65 18.13 36.15
C GLY A 17 5.71 17.66 35.15
N THR A 18 5.28 17.02 34.06
CA THR A 18 6.02 16.73 32.80
C THR A 18 6.63 15.35 32.53
N THR A 19 6.20 14.27 33.17
CA THR A 19 6.32 12.93 32.54
C THR A 19 5.12 12.11 32.99
N PHE A 20 4.04 11.98 32.23
CA PHE A 20 3.97 11.02 31.14
C PHE A 20 2.63 11.23 30.40
N THR A 21 2.55 12.19 29.47
CA THR A 21 1.66 11.97 28.33
C THR A 21 2.37 10.94 27.48
N ARG A 22 2.23 9.65 27.82
CA ARG A 22 2.36 8.63 26.78
C ARG A 22 1.19 8.88 25.87
N SER A 23 1.41 9.69 24.84
CA SER A 23 0.59 9.61 23.64
C SER A 23 0.59 8.13 23.29
N GLU A 24 -0.54 7.46 23.47
CA GLU A 24 -0.72 6.17 22.83
C GLU A 24 -0.57 6.48 21.35
N GLU A 25 0.60 6.17 20.80
CA GLU A 25 0.86 6.18 19.36
C GLU A 25 -0.11 5.16 18.80
N THR A 26 -1.33 5.62 18.53
CA THR A 26 -2.34 4.82 17.87
C THR A 26 -1.73 4.50 16.52
N PRO A 27 -1.52 3.21 16.18
CA PRO A 27 -0.90 2.86 14.92
C PRO A 27 -1.64 3.60 13.81
N SER A 28 -0.87 4.23 12.93
CA SER A 28 -1.44 4.92 11.77
C SER A 28 -2.35 3.94 11.02
N PRO A 29 -3.46 4.38 10.41
CA PRO A 29 -4.30 3.51 9.60
C PRO A 29 -3.52 2.67 8.58
N ALA A 30 -2.38 3.16 8.09
CA ALA A 30 -1.48 2.42 7.20
C ALA A 30 -0.80 1.21 7.86
N GLU A 31 -0.54 1.24 9.17
CA GLU A 31 0.08 0.14 9.93
C GLU A 31 -0.92 -0.97 10.26
N MET A 32 -2.22 -0.67 10.27
CA MET A 32 -3.29 -1.65 10.46
C MET A 32 -3.69 -2.37 9.17
N MET A 33 -3.28 -1.88 8.00
CA MET A 33 -3.59 -2.52 6.73
C MET A 33 -2.79 -3.83 6.58
N PRO A 34 -3.41 -4.91 6.08
CA PRO A 34 -2.70 -6.16 5.82
C PRO A 34 -1.59 -5.92 4.80
N LYS A 35 -0.42 -6.57 4.97
CA LYS A 35 0.68 -6.47 4.00
C LYS A 35 0.40 -7.34 2.77
N PRO A 36 0.92 -7.00 1.58
CA PRO A 36 0.84 -7.87 0.42
C PRO A 36 1.42 -9.27 0.71
N VAL A 37 0.61 -10.29 0.46
CA VAL A 37 1.03 -11.70 0.50
C VAL A 37 1.62 -12.19 -0.83
N ALA A 38 2.12 -13.42 -0.86
CA ALA A 38 2.82 -14.02 -2.00
C ALA A 38 2.03 -13.97 -3.32
N GLN A 39 0.71 -14.09 -3.29
CA GLN A 39 -0.16 -14.00 -4.46
C GLN A 39 -0.09 -12.60 -5.10
N HIS A 40 0.04 -11.55 -4.30
CA HIS A 40 0.22 -10.18 -4.82
C HIS A 40 1.64 -9.98 -5.37
N GLU A 41 2.66 -10.58 -4.75
CA GLU A 41 4.02 -10.57 -5.27
C GLU A 41 4.12 -11.28 -6.63
N TRP A 42 3.36 -12.35 -6.84
CA TRP A 42 3.28 -13.02 -8.14
C TRP A 42 2.80 -12.08 -9.26
N LEU A 43 1.86 -11.17 -8.96
CA LEU A 43 1.36 -10.19 -9.94
C LEU A 43 2.44 -9.22 -10.42
N LYS A 44 3.50 -8.97 -9.63
CA LYS A 44 4.60 -8.08 -10.05
C LYS A 44 5.34 -8.57 -11.29
N LYS A 45 5.23 -9.87 -11.63
CA LYS A 45 5.81 -10.43 -12.85
C LYS A 45 5.23 -9.83 -14.13
N PHE A 46 4.04 -9.22 -14.05
CA PHE A 46 3.39 -8.59 -15.21
C PHE A 46 3.74 -7.10 -15.33
N VAL A 47 4.37 -6.48 -14.33
CA VAL A 47 4.74 -5.06 -14.38
C VAL A 47 5.81 -4.83 -15.44
N GLY A 48 5.55 -3.92 -16.38
CA GLY A 48 6.42 -3.63 -17.50
C GLY A 48 5.66 -3.09 -18.71
N GLU A 49 6.39 -2.98 -19.82
CA GLU A 49 5.86 -2.64 -21.14
C GLU A 49 5.75 -3.91 -21.97
N TRP A 50 4.63 -4.05 -22.68
CA TRP A 50 4.30 -5.23 -23.47
C TRP A 50 3.88 -4.85 -24.88
N GLU A 51 4.27 -5.68 -25.85
CA GLU A 51 3.72 -5.66 -27.20
C GLU A 51 2.62 -6.73 -27.31
N MET A 52 1.50 -6.36 -27.90
CA MET A 52 0.35 -7.24 -28.11
C MET A 52 0.18 -7.51 -29.60
N THR A 53 -0.10 -8.77 -29.93
CA THR A 53 -0.53 -9.21 -31.26
C THR A 53 -1.86 -9.94 -31.13
N THR A 54 -2.79 -9.66 -32.04
CA THR A 54 -4.14 -10.25 -32.00
C THR A 54 -4.53 -10.76 -33.38
N GLU A 55 -5.18 -11.92 -33.41
CA GLU A 55 -5.82 -12.46 -34.61
C GLU A 55 -7.30 -12.74 -34.31
N CYS A 56 -8.19 -12.12 -35.08
CA CYS A 56 -9.64 -12.20 -34.88
C CYS A 56 -10.30 -12.89 -36.07
N HIS A 57 -10.86 -14.08 -35.84
CA HIS A 57 -11.65 -14.82 -36.82
C HIS A 57 -13.11 -14.36 -36.75
N MET A 58 -13.48 -13.39 -37.59
CA MET A 58 -14.84 -12.82 -37.60
C MET A 58 -15.84 -13.66 -38.39
N GLU A 59 -15.38 -14.39 -39.40
CA GLU A 59 -16.20 -15.28 -40.25
C GLU A 59 -15.43 -16.58 -40.54
N PRO A 60 -16.10 -17.75 -40.59
CA PRO A 60 -15.44 -19.05 -40.80
C PRO A 60 -14.62 -19.17 -42.08
N ASP A 61 -15.01 -18.47 -43.15
CA ASP A 61 -14.42 -18.61 -44.50
C ASP A 61 -13.59 -17.39 -44.94
N LYS A 62 -13.32 -16.44 -44.03
CA LYS A 62 -12.46 -15.28 -44.32
C LYS A 62 -11.14 -15.36 -43.56
N PRO A 63 -10.05 -14.77 -44.11
CA PRO A 63 -8.81 -14.61 -43.37
C PRO A 63 -9.04 -13.85 -42.05
N PRO A 64 -8.29 -14.19 -40.97
CA PRO A 64 -8.40 -13.46 -39.71
C PRO A 64 -7.95 -12.01 -39.88
N VAL A 65 -8.66 -11.11 -39.20
CA VAL A 65 -8.22 -9.72 -39.05
C VAL A 65 -7.08 -9.70 -38.05
N LYS A 66 -5.95 -9.08 -38.42
CA LYS A 66 -4.80 -8.93 -37.53
C LYS A 66 -4.85 -7.56 -36.88
N GLY A 67 -4.50 -7.51 -35.61
CA GLY A 67 -4.36 -6.28 -34.85
C GLY A 67 -3.12 -6.34 -33.98
N GLY A 68 -2.78 -5.19 -33.40
CA GLY A 68 -1.68 -5.08 -32.48
C GLY A 68 -1.87 -3.92 -31.52
N GLY A 69 -1.00 -3.86 -30.53
CA GLY A 69 -1.05 -2.82 -29.53
C GLY A 69 0.15 -2.85 -28.59
N THR A 70 0.16 -1.90 -27.67
CA THR A 70 1.11 -1.84 -26.57
C THR A 70 0.34 -1.82 -25.26
N GLU A 71 0.88 -2.41 -24.21
CA GLU A 71 0.28 -2.38 -22.88
C GLU A 71 1.32 -1.98 -21.82
N THR A 72 0.97 -0.98 -21.02
CA THR A 72 1.78 -0.55 -19.88
C THR A 72 1.15 -1.08 -18.60
N VAL A 73 1.89 -1.88 -17.84
CA VAL A 73 1.42 -2.48 -16.59
C VAL A 73 2.18 -1.91 -15.40
N ARG A 74 1.45 -1.40 -14.40
CA ARG A 74 2.01 -0.83 -13.16
C ARG A 74 1.37 -1.39 -11.91
N SER A 75 2.10 -1.37 -10.79
CA SER A 75 1.54 -1.75 -9.49
C SER A 75 0.61 -0.68 -8.91
N LEU A 76 -0.39 -1.11 -8.15
CA LEU A 76 -1.26 -0.29 -7.31
C LEU A 76 -1.18 -0.78 -5.86
N GLY A 77 -0.49 0.00 -5.03
CA GLY A 77 -0.38 -0.26 -3.59
C GLY A 77 0.31 -1.57 -3.21
N GLY A 78 0.97 -2.27 -4.13
CA GLY A 78 1.56 -3.59 -3.88
C GLY A 78 0.56 -4.75 -3.85
N PHE A 79 -0.75 -4.49 -4.02
CA PHE A 79 -1.79 -5.53 -4.03
C PHE A 79 -2.28 -5.84 -5.43
N TRP A 80 -2.40 -4.83 -6.28
CA TRP A 80 -2.98 -4.99 -7.61
C TRP A 80 -2.01 -4.51 -8.69
N ILE A 81 -2.32 -4.87 -9.94
CA ILE A 81 -1.73 -4.29 -11.13
C ILE A 81 -2.82 -3.56 -11.91
N ILE A 82 -2.43 -2.50 -12.61
CA ILE A 82 -3.26 -1.82 -13.60
C ILE A 82 -2.55 -1.99 -14.93
N ALA A 83 -3.25 -2.56 -15.89
CA ALA A 83 -2.78 -2.79 -17.24
C ALA A 83 -3.53 -1.82 -18.19
N ASP A 84 -2.80 -0.88 -18.79
CA ASP A 84 -3.33 0.12 -19.73
C ASP A 84 -2.94 -0.30 -21.15
N GLY A 85 -3.88 -0.94 -21.84
CA GLY A 85 -3.71 -1.42 -23.21
C GLY A 85 -4.16 -0.37 -24.24
N ARG A 86 -3.30 -0.13 -25.24
CA ARG A 86 -3.60 0.68 -26.43
C ARG A 86 -3.49 -0.20 -27.66
N GLY A 87 -4.59 -0.38 -28.38
CA GLY A 87 -4.64 -1.18 -29.60
C GLY A 87 -5.15 -0.40 -30.79
N GLU A 88 -4.66 -0.77 -31.97
CA GLU A 88 -5.18 -0.32 -33.26
C GLU A 88 -5.66 -1.54 -34.06
N MET A 89 -6.83 -1.41 -34.69
CA MET A 89 -7.35 -2.42 -35.62
C MET A 89 -6.90 -2.04 -37.04
N MET A 90 -6.20 -2.97 -37.71
CA MET A 90 -5.70 -2.79 -39.08
C MET A 90 -6.56 -3.55 -40.09
#